data_AF-A0A3B8IV86-F1
#
_entry.id   AF-A0A3B8IV86-F1
#
_cell.length_a   1.000
_cell.length_b   1.000
_cell.length_c   1.000
_cell.angle_alpha   90.00
_cell.angle_beta   90.00
_cell.angle_gamma   90.00
#
_symmetry.space_group_name_H-M   'P 1'
#
loop_
_entity.id
_entity.type
_entity.pdbx_description
1 polymer ?
#
loop_
_entity_poly.entity_id
_entity_poly.type
_entity_poly.pdbx_seq_one_letter_code
_entity_poly.pdbx_strand_id
1 'polypeptide(L)'
;MSTNTHKLSHRRFSESVKRSVIKDLDNGLLRVIDIVRSYSVHPQTVYNWREKYSVHYQRKTRLVVEKRSEGTQKQALESRIAELEAALGRKQMELDYKNKLIELMGEELKMDLEKKGGQTNN
;
A
#
# COMPACT_ATOMS: atom_id res chain seq x y z
N MET A 1 43.07 -5.33 0.86
CA MET A 1 42.83 -3.95 0.39
C MET A 1 43.01 -3.01 1.57
N SER A 2 44.07 -2.21 1.56
CA SER A 2 44.43 -1.33 2.68
C SER A 2 43.40 -0.21 2.84
N THR A 3 42.73 -0.15 3.98
CA THR A 3 41.89 0.99 4.35
C THR A 3 42.82 2.12 4.77
N ASN A 4 42.89 3.17 3.96
CA ASN A 4 43.66 4.37 4.24
C ASN A 4 43.04 5.09 5.45
N THR A 5 43.50 4.73 6.65
CA THR A 5 43.08 5.29 7.93
C THR A 5 43.71 6.67 8.09
N HIS A 6 43.11 7.68 7.44
CA HIS A 6 43.42 9.07 7.77
C HIS A 6 43.17 9.27 9.26
N LYS A 7 44.25 9.51 10.01
CA LYS A 7 44.22 9.84 11.45
C LYS A 7 43.34 11.08 11.64
N LEU A 8 42.09 10.87 12.03
CA LEU A 8 41.13 11.92 12.32
C LEU A 8 41.62 12.66 13.56
N SER A 9 42.33 13.76 13.34
CA SER A 9 42.69 14.71 14.39
C SER A 9 41.41 15.16 15.11
N HIS A 10 41.44 15.23 16.45
CA HIS A 10 40.31 15.68 17.28
C HIS A 10 40.09 17.20 17.15
N ARG A 11 39.89 17.68 15.91
CA ARG A 11 39.70 19.09 15.61
C ARG A 11 38.29 19.50 16.05
N ARG A 12 38.22 20.39 17.04
CA ARG A 12 36.95 20.95 17.50
C ARG A 12 36.61 22.14 16.62
N PHE A 13 35.59 21.99 15.78
CA PHE A 13 35.03 23.11 15.02
C PHE A 13 34.05 23.91 15.90
N SER A 14 34.08 25.24 15.77
CA SER A 14 33.10 26.12 16.40
C SER A 14 31.70 25.84 15.87
N GLU A 15 30.67 26.22 16.64
CA GLU A 15 29.29 26.04 16.18
C GLU A 15 28.97 26.88 14.94
N SER A 16 29.55 28.08 14.81
CA SER A 16 29.37 28.94 13.64
C SER A 16 29.83 28.27 12.35
N VAL A 17 31.00 27.65 12.36
CA VAL A 17 31.55 26.91 11.20
C VAL A 17 30.65 25.73 10.86
N LYS A 18 30.21 24.95 11.86
CA LYS A 18 29.30 23.81 11.63
C LYS A 18 27.99 24.25 10.99
N ARG A 19 27.38 25.34 11.48
CA ARG A 19 26.13 25.88 10.93
C ARG A 19 26.30 26.38 9.49
N SER A 20 27.40 27.08 9.18
CA SER A 20 27.68 27.52 7.81
C SER A 20 27.80 26.34 6.85
N VAL A 21 28.60 25.34 7.22
CA VAL A 21 28.80 24.13 6.41
C VAL A 21 27.50 23.38 6.16
N ILE A 22 26.64 23.26 7.17
CA ILE A 22 25.33 22.60 7.02
C ILE A 22 24.36 23.44 6.18
N LYS A 23 24.41 24.76 6.28
CA LYS A 23 23.63 25.65 5.41
C LYS A 23 24.01 25.47 3.94
N ASP A 24 25.30 25.40 3.64
CA ASP A 24 25.79 25.19 2.28
C ASP A 24 25.46 23.78 1.76
N LEU A 25 25.49 22.77 2.64
CA LEU A 25 25.05 21.40 2.36
C LEU A 25 23.55 21.34 2.05
N ASP A 26 22.71 22.01 2.84
CA ASP A 26 21.25 22.02 2.65
C ASP A 26 20.84 22.82 1.40
N ASN A 27 21.59 23.86 1.05
CA ASN A 27 21.43 24.60 -0.21
C ASN A 27 21.99 23.85 -1.44
N GLY A 28 22.60 22.67 -1.26
CA GLY A 28 23.18 21.87 -2.34
C GLY A 28 24.47 22.44 -2.94
N LEU A 29 25.09 23.42 -2.30
CA LEU A 29 26.35 24.05 -2.75
C LEU A 29 27.56 23.15 -2.49
N LEU A 30 27.47 22.31 -1.45
CA LEU A 30 28.50 21.33 -1.09
C LEU A 30 27.87 19.94 -0.97
N ARG A 31 28.63 18.89 -1.30
CA ARG A 31 28.23 17.50 -1.01
C ARG A 31 28.95 17.00 0.24
N VAL A 32 28.39 15.97 0.88
CA VAL A 32 28.97 15.34 2.08
C VAL A 32 30.43 14.92 1.85
N ILE A 33 30.76 14.40 0.67
CA ILE A 33 32.13 13.98 0.34
C ILE A 33 33.11 15.16 0.24
N ASP A 34 32.65 16.31 -0.24
CA ASP A 34 33.46 17.52 -0.38
C ASP A 34 33.77 18.09 1.02
N ILE A 35 32.82 18.01 1.96
CA ILE A 35 32.99 18.39 3.37
C ILE A 35 33.96 17.46 4.09
N VAL A 36 33.78 16.14 3.91
CA VAL A 36 34.66 15.11 4.50
C VAL A 36 36.11 15.31 4.10
N ARG A 37 36.37 15.63 2.82
CA ARG A 37 37.71 15.90 2.30
C ARG A 37 38.26 17.24 2.79
N SER A 38 37.46 18.31 2.73
CA SER A 38 37.92 19.67 3.05
C SER A 38 38.18 19.89 4.54
N TYR A 39 37.35 19.26 5.39
CA TYR A 39 37.42 19.42 6.84
C TYR A 39 38.08 18.23 7.54
N SER A 40 38.46 17.18 6.78
CA SER A 40 39.03 15.93 7.31
C SER A 40 38.20 15.34 8.46
N VAL A 41 36.87 15.31 8.27
CA VAL A 41 35.90 14.78 9.24
C VAL A 41 35.30 13.48 8.75
N HIS A 42 34.89 12.60 9.67
CA HIS A 42 34.19 11.39 9.29
C HIS A 42 32.80 11.73 8.68
N PRO A 43 32.33 11.01 7.64
CA PRO A 43 31.01 11.25 7.06
C PRO A 43 29.87 11.24 8.11
N GLN A 44 29.95 10.33 9.09
CA GLN A 44 29.00 10.28 10.21
C GLN A 44 28.94 11.59 11.00
N THR A 45 30.06 12.27 11.18
CA THR A 45 30.10 13.57 11.87
C THR A 45 29.31 14.62 11.10
N VAL A 46 29.39 14.61 9.77
CA VAL A 46 28.61 15.52 8.91
C VAL A 46 27.12 15.21 9.02
N TYR A 47 26.71 13.94 9.01
CA TYR A 47 25.31 13.56 9.24
C TYR A 47 24.79 13.98 10.61
N ASN A 48 25.61 13.83 11.67
CA ASN A 48 25.25 14.30 13.02
C ASN A 48 25.14 15.83 13.07
N TRP A 49 25.99 16.57 12.37
CA TRP A 49 25.88 18.03 12.26
C TRP A 49 24.62 18.44 11.48
N ARG A 50 24.32 17.74 10.39
CA ARG A 50 23.11 17.98 9.61
C ARG A 50 21.88 17.75 10.46
N GLU A 51 21.85 16.66 11.22
CA GLU A 51 20.76 16.37 12.15
C GLU A 51 20.56 17.43 13.24
N LYS A 52 21.65 18.03 13.74
CA LYS A 52 21.59 19.01 14.83
C LYS A 52 21.37 20.45 14.37
N TYR A 53 21.90 20.83 13.20
CA TYR A 53 21.99 22.22 12.76
C TYR A 53 21.21 22.53 11.48
N SER A 54 20.70 21.53 10.76
CA SER A 54 19.84 21.75 9.60
C SER A 54 18.47 22.24 10.05
N VAL A 55 18.01 23.31 9.42
CA VAL A 55 16.64 23.85 9.63
C VAL A 55 15.60 22.98 8.92
N HIS A 56 16.00 22.30 7.85
CA HIS A 56 15.10 21.53 6.98
C HIS A 56 15.16 20.02 7.22
N TYR A 57 16.12 19.53 8.01
CA TYR A 57 16.24 18.11 8.32
C TYR A 57 15.26 17.71 9.42
N GLN A 58 14.05 17.31 9.01
CA GLN A 58 13.17 16.57 9.89
C GLN A 58 13.65 15.11 9.94
N ARG A 59 14.07 14.65 11.14
CA ARG A 59 14.16 13.22 11.44
C ARG A 59 12.82 12.61 11.06
N LYS A 60 12.73 11.92 9.93
CA LYS A 60 11.56 11.09 9.63
C LYS A 60 11.55 10.00 10.69
N THR A 61 10.76 10.19 11.75
CA THR A 61 10.38 9.11 12.64
C THR A 61 9.81 8.03 11.73
N ARG A 62 10.56 6.94 11.57
CA ARG A 62 10.11 5.79 10.80
C ARG A 62 8.94 5.21 11.59
N LEU A 63 7.73 5.68 11.30
CA LEU A 63 6.52 5.04 11.79
C LEU A 63 6.53 3.64 11.18
N VAL A 64 6.98 2.66 11.94
CA VAL A 64 6.86 1.26 11.58
C VAL A 64 5.37 0.96 11.69
N VAL A 65 4.65 1.15 10.58
CA VAL A 65 3.28 0.65 10.46
C VAL A 65 3.41 -0.87 10.55
N GLU A 66 3.18 -1.40 11.74
CA GLU A 66 3.20 -2.84 11.97
C GLU A 66 2.22 -3.49 10.99
N LYS A 67 2.64 -4.57 10.32
CA LYS A 67 1.83 -5.47 9.47
C LYS A 67 0.54 -6.01 10.13
N ARG A 68 0.25 -5.63 11.37
CA ARG A 68 -0.99 -5.94 12.09
C ARG A 68 -2.24 -5.37 11.41
N SER A 69 -2.14 -4.23 10.72
CA SER A 69 -3.30 -3.67 9.99
C SER A 69 -3.67 -4.43 8.72
N GLU A 70 -2.70 -5.09 8.07
CA GLU A 70 -2.95 -5.86 6.84
C GLU A 70 -3.71 -7.16 7.14
N GLY A 71 -3.37 -7.84 8.24
CA GLY A 71 -4.03 -9.09 8.64
C GLY A 71 -5.50 -8.90 8.99
N THR A 72 -5.84 -7.84 9.73
CA THR A 72 -7.23 -7.53 10.12
C THR A 72 -8.06 -7.08 8.92
N GLN A 73 -7.50 -6.24 8.04
CA GLN A 73 -8.17 -5.81 6.82
C GLN A 73 -8.42 -7.00 5.87
N LYS A 74 -7.43 -7.89 5.72
CA LYS A 74 -7.56 -9.10 4.91
C LYS A 74 -8.67 -10.01 5.44
N GLN A 75 -8.71 -10.27 6.75
CA GLN A 75 -9.72 -11.12 7.36
C GLN A 75 -11.15 -10.52 7.23
N ALA A 76 -11.28 -9.19 7.34
CA ALA A 76 -12.55 -8.51 7.14
C ALA A 76 -13.03 -8.61 5.68
N LEU A 77 -12.11 -8.48 4.72
CA LEU A 77 -12.42 -8.64 3.29
C LEU A 77 -12.81 -10.07 2.95
N GLU A 78 -12.09 -11.07 3.45
CA GLU A 78 -12.43 -12.49 3.26
C GLU A 78 -13.82 -12.82 3.84
N SER A 79 -14.12 -12.28 5.02
CA SER A 79 -15.43 -12.45 5.66
C SER A 79 -16.56 -11.84 4.82
N ARG A 80 -16.32 -10.65 4.23
CA ARG A 80 -17.28 -9.99 3.35
C ARG A 80 -17.49 -10.74 2.04
N ILE A 81 -16.43 -11.32 1.48
CA ILE A 81 -16.52 -12.15 0.26
C ILE A 81 -17.41 -13.36 0.54
N ALA A 82 -17.17 -14.09 1.64
CA ALA A 82 -17.96 -15.27 2.00
C ALA A 82 -19.46 -14.94 2.18
N GLU A 83 -19.78 -13.80 2.80
CA GLU A 83 -21.16 -13.33 2.96
C GLU A 83 -21.83 -13.04 1.61
N LEU A 84 -21.11 -12.39 0.70
CA LEU A 84 -21.60 -12.06 -0.64
C LEU A 84 -21.78 -13.30 -1.51
N GLU A 85 -20.85 -14.24 -1.48
CA GLU A 85 -20.96 -15.53 -2.19
C GLU A 85 -22.19 -16.32 -1.71
N ALA A 86 -22.43 -16.37 -0.41
CA ALA A 86 -23.61 -17.02 0.15
C ALA A 86 -24.90 -16.32 -0.28
N ALA A 87 -24.93 -14.98 -0.30
CA ALA A 87 -26.08 -14.22 -0.77
C ALA A 87 -26.36 -14.41 -2.27
N LEU A 88 -25.30 -14.47 -3.08
CA LEU A 88 -25.39 -14.76 -4.51
C LEU A 88 -25.98 -16.16 -4.75
N GLY A 89 -25.49 -17.18 -4.03
CA GLY A 89 -25.99 -18.55 -4.14
C GLY A 89 -27.48 -18.67 -3.80
N ARG A 90 -27.95 -17.97 -2.76
CA ARG A 90 -29.39 -17.92 -2.42
C ARG A 90 -30.23 -17.31 -3.55
N LYS A 91 -29.76 -16.23 -4.17
CA LYS A 91 -30.44 -15.61 -5.31
C LYS A 91 -30.43 -16.49 -6.56
N GLN A 92 -29.35 -17.23 -6.81
CA GLN A 92 -29.28 -18.17 -7.94
C GLN A 92 -30.32 -19.28 -7.79
N MET A 93 -30.43 -19.89 -6.60
CA MET A 93 -31.44 -20.91 -6.34
C MET A 93 -32.88 -20.38 -6.51
N GLU A 94 -33.14 -19.15 -6.09
CA GLU A 94 -34.46 -18.52 -6.28
C GLU A 94 -34.79 -18.31 -7.76
N LEU A 95 -33.81 -17.87 -8.56
CA LEU A 95 -33.96 -17.72 -10.01
C LEU A 95 -34.20 -19.07 -10.69
N ASP A 96 -33.43 -20.09 -10.32
CA ASP A 96 -33.56 -21.43 -10.90
C ASP A 96 -34.95 -22.03 -10.60
N TYR A 97 -35.45 -21.85 -9.38
CA TYR A 97 -36.81 -22.26 -9.01
C TYR A 97 -37.88 -21.54 -9.84
N LYS A 98 -37.78 -20.21 -9.96
CA LYS A 98 -38.71 -19.39 -10.76
C LYS A 98 -38.69 -19.79 -12.23
N ASN A 99 -37.51 -20.02 -12.80
CA ASN A 99 -37.36 -20.45 -14.18
C ASN A 99 -37.99 -21.82 -14.42
N LYS A 100 -37.80 -22.78 -13.51
CA LYS A 100 -38.44 -24.10 -13.60
C LYS A 100 -39.96 -24.01 -13.52
N LEU A 101 -40.48 -23.13 -12.67
CA LEU A 101 -41.92 -22.89 -12.56
C LEU A 101 -42.50 -22.34 -13.87
N ILE A 102 -41.81 -21.38 -14.51
CA ILE A 102 -42.20 -20.84 -15.82
C ILE A 102 -42.18 -21.93 -16.89
N GLU A 103 -41.15 -22.78 -16.91
CA GLU A 103 -41.02 -23.89 -17.87
C GLU A 103 -42.19 -24.87 -17.74
N LEU A 104 -42.51 -25.31 -16.51
CA LEU A 104 -43.64 -26.21 -16.25
C LEU A 104 -44.98 -25.58 -16.65
N MET A 105 -45.21 -24.31 -16.32
CA MET A 105 -46.43 -23.60 -16.77
C MET A 105 -46.50 -23.49 -18.30
N GLY A 106 -45.37 -23.28 -18.97
CA GLY A 106 -45.30 -23.24 -20.43
C GLY A 106 -45.62 -24.59 -21.08
N GLU A 107 -45.15 -25.70 -20.48
CA GLU A 107 -45.47 -27.06 -20.92
C GLU A 107 -46.95 -27.39 -20.72
N GLU A 108 -47.51 -27.08 -19.55
CA GLU A 108 -48.93 -27.30 -19.23
C GLU A 108 -49.86 -26.51 -20.15
N LEU A 109 -49.54 -25.23 -20.39
CA LEU A 109 -50.31 -24.37 -21.30
C LEU A 109 -50.26 -24.88 -22.74
N LYS A 110 -49.11 -25.40 -23.21
CA LYS A 110 -49.00 -26.02 -24.54
C LYS A 110 -49.87 -27.26 -24.66
N MET A 111 -49.83 -28.16 -23.67
CA MET A 111 -50.67 -29.37 -23.68
C MET A 111 -52.16 -29.03 -23.71
N ASP A 112 -52.58 -28.01 -22.95
CA ASP A 112 -53.98 -27.55 -22.93
C ASP A 112 -54.44 -26.93 -24.26
N LEU A 113 -53.56 -26.21 -24.95
CA LEU A 113 -53.84 -25.64 -26.27
C LEU A 113 -53.97 -26.74 -27.36
N GLU A 114 -53.09 -27.74 -27.37
CA GLU A 114 -53.19 -28.88 -28.29
C GLU A 114 -54.50 -29.66 -28.09
N LYS A 115 -54.91 -29.84 -26.82
CA LYS A 115 -56.16 -30.54 -26.48
C LYS A 115 -57.41 -29.77 -26.92
N LYS A 116 -57.43 -28.44 -26.79
CA LYS A 116 -58.55 -27.60 -27.26
C LYS A 116 -58.60 -27.47 -28.78
N GLY A 117 -57.45 -27.37 -29.45
CA GLY A 117 -57.40 -27.28 -30.92
C GLY A 117 -57.86 -28.56 -31.63
N GLY A 118 -57.74 -29.72 -30.99
CA GLY A 118 -58.24 -31.00 -31.51
C GLY A 118 -59.76 -31.24 -31.37
N GLN A 119 -60.46 -30.45 -30.54
CA GLN A 119 -61.89 -30.65 -30.26
C GLN A 119 -62.84 -29.79 -31.12
N THR A 120 -62.34 -28.95 -32.02
CA THR A 120 -63.17 -28.05 -32.85
C THR A 120 -63.48 -28.58 -34.26
N ASN A 121 -63.29 -29.87 -34.53
CA ASN A 121 -63.70 -30.51 -35.78
C ASN A 121 -64.58 -31.73 -35.50
N ASN A 122 -65.86 -31.50 -35.17
CA ASN A 122 -66.96 -32.43 -35.44
C ASN A 122 -68.30 -31.68 -35.41
#